data_AF-A0A6P1L2G1-F1
#
_entry.id   AF-A0A6P1L2G1-F1
#
_cell.length_a   1.000
_cell.length_b   1.000
_cell.length_c   1.000
_cell.angle_alpha   90.00
_cell.angle_beta   90.00
_cell.angle_gamma   90.00
#
_symmetry.space_group_name_H-M   'P 1'
#
loop_
_entity.id
_entity.type
_entity.pdbx_description
1 polymer ?
#
loop_
_entity_poly.entity_id
_entity_poly.type
_entity_poly.pdbx_seq_one_letter_code
_entity_poly.pdbx_strand_id
1 'polypeptide(L)'
;MPYKNFLWLGKSFSIFLSLVLTCLVIAAINLNGSVADSIIHLLWVGVGITGFLLLCVILIQLTYAYNWLGTPIVLKPIHEGGTEVAIIFIQGEDISVEQYCPVAQSIQNAAPDLSIWVSIPKFIGNSPVPREIGLVIDQSIKEMQKEGMPETDNIFFVAHSVGGIAIQKYLNSFPERGKGQILMGSFLEKGYVSKLNEAGQNVIQYIVPTLTIGGTLDGLARITRIATGFWYQQLNASKLINIENFPVVAIDGATHMQFASGEAPAYVADFDLKPRALEEEVHQQIGKLVYNFICLILPNANVEASSNFLKKERIKTQQLLQPLLNAFVMEGYNGFKPACYCSQEDNPRNDPRCTPYSPWIQDYANPIMAGSDLSPAPFGLKVIDSFHRSYTYNPFSHPSVHIPQVRNSCDGQSECTLTISSVTQALYNFLNFFDTGFFPIAAFSLRAKLNSRQKIWTEAGVPNPNYQETDGASRGNQINQYVYKWALENAGEEARYYFKDFGLEMGMGEDSIPIVAAGPLWIWVYPKYNYVTINNEQFYQVRARVMKTPTDYFIRSASGMHYCQLLSPAAAMEWIYIDGLRPKASLSGTTINYGPLGGGLDKIIRFLLRIALRQTRTKGLLKWV
;
A
#
# COMPACT_ATOMS: atom_id res chain seq x y z
N MET A 1 -6.14 27.72 -24.86
CA MET A 1 -6.97 28.38 -23.83
C MET A 1 -6.58 27.84 -22.45
N PRO A 2 -6.48 28.67 -21.40
CA PRO A 2 -6.05 28.20 -20.08
C PRO A 2 -7.16 27.39 -19.37
N TYR A 3 -6.73 26.38 -18.61
CA TYR A 3 -7.51 25.37 -17.88
C TYR A 3 -8.67 25.93 -17.02
N LYS A 4 -8.58 27.19 -16.57
CA LYS A 4 -9.64 27.86 -15.77
C LYS A 4 -10.99 27.94 -16.48
N ASN A 5 -11.03 27.95 -17.81
CA ASN A 5 -12.29 28.04 -18.56
C ASN A 5 -13.04 26.69 -18.65
N PHE A 6 -12.36 25.56 -18.44
CA PHE A 6 -12.97 24.22 -18.54
C PHE A 6 -13.73 23.83 -17.26
N LEU A 7 -13.25 24.27 -16.09
CA LEU A 7 -13.97 24.15 -14.81
C LEU A 7 -15.26 24.99 -14.79
N TRP A 8 -15.26 26.13 -15.49
CA TRP A 8 -16.47 26.92 -15.72
C TRP A 8 -17.50 26.14 -16.53
N LEU A 9 -17.08 25.46 -17.61
CA LEU A 9 -17.99 24.62 -18.42
C LEU A 9 -18.64 23.50 -17.61
N GLY A 10 -17.92 22.83 -16.71
CA GLY A 10 -18.49 21.76 -15.88
C GLY A 10 -19.58 22.25 -14.93
N LYS A 11 -19.37 23.39 -14.25
CA LYS A 11 -20.38 23.99 -13.37
C LYS A 11 -21.55 24.59 -14.16
N SER A 12 -21.27 25.26 -15.26
CA SER A 12 -22.28 25.81 -16.16
C SER A 12 -23.14 24.71 -16.79
N PHE A 13 -22.57 23.55 -17.10
CA PHE A 13 -23.31 22.40 -17.63
C PHE A 13 -24.25 21.78 -16.58
N SER A 14 -23.82 21.65 -15.32
CA SER A 14 -24.69 21.16 -14.24
C SER A 14 -25.85 22.11 -13.93
N ILE A 15 -25.58 23.43 -13.94
CA ILE A 15 -26.59 24.47 -13.75
C ILE A 15 -27.55 24.49 -14.94
N PHE A 16 -27.04 24.40 -16.17
CA PHE A 16 -27.84 24.29 -17.38
C PHE A 16 -28.73 23.04 -17.37
N LEU A 17 -28.18 21.88 -17.00
CA LEU A 17 -28.94 20.63 -16.91
C LEU A 17 -30.05 20.71 -15.85
N SER A 18 -29.78 21.32 -14.69
CA SER A 18 -30.79 21.56 -13.65
C SER A 18 -31.87 22.54 -14.10
N LEU A 19 -31.50 23.63 -14.80
CA LEU A 19 -32.45 24.58 -15.37
C LEU A 19 -33.33 23.93 -16.44
N VAL A 20 -32.75 23.12 -17.32
CA VAL A 20 -33.49 22.37 -18.34
C VAL A 20 -34.47 21.39 -17.67
N LEU A 21 -34.04 20.60 -16.70
CA LEU A 21 -34.93 19.69 -15.95
C LEU A 21 -36.05 20.45 -15.22
N THR A 22 -35.74 21.59 -14.61
CA THR A 22 -36.73 22.40 -13.88
C THR A 22 -37.76 23.01 -14.84
N CYS A 23 -37.33 23.59 -15.97
CA CYS A 23 -38.22 24.11 -17.00
C CYS A 23 -39.12 23.03 -17.60
N LEU A 24 -38.62 21.79 -17.73
CA LEU A 24 -39.40 20.67 -18.27
C LEU A 24 -40.43 20.14 -17.28
N VAL A 25 -40.12 20.11 -15.98
CA VAL A 25 -41.10 19.80 -14.94
C VAL A 25 -42.20 20.87 -14.91
N ILE A 26 -41.83 22.15 -15.02
CA ILE A 26 -42.80 23.25 -15.08
C ILE A 26 -43.66 23.19 -16.36
N ALA A 27 -43.08 22.86 -17.50
CA ALA A 27 -43.81 22.70 -18.76
C ALA A 27 -44.78 21.50 -18.71
N ALA A 28 -44.37 20.38 -18.11
CA ALA A 28 -45.22 19.21 -17.92
C ALA A 28 -46.39 19.47 -16.97
N ILE A 29 -46.21 20.33 -15.96
CA ILE A 29 -47.28 20.73 -15.02
C ILE A 29 -48.29 21.68 -15.68
N ASN A 30 -47.88 22.51 -16.64
CA ASN A 30 -48.75 23.52 -17.26
C ASN A 30 -49.49 23.03 -18.51
N LEU A 31 -49.13 21.88 -19.08
CA LEU A 31 -49.85 21.28 -20.22
C LEU A 31 -51.08 20.52 -19.72
N ASN A 32 -52.18 21.25 -19.56
CA ASN A 32 -53.49 20.80 -19.08
C ASN A 32 -54.31 20.06 -20.17
N GLY A 33 -53.65 19.14 -20.88
CA GLY A 33 -54.22 18.30 -21.95
C GLY A 33 -54.25 16.82 -21.57
N SER A 34 -54.99 16.02 -22.33
CA SER A 34 -55.19 14.59 -22.06
C SER A 34 -53.86 13.88 -21.80
N VAL A 35 -53.83 12.97 -20.81
CA VAL A 35 -52.62 12.27 -20.35
C VAL A 35 -51.81 11.64 -21.50
N ALA A 36 -52.48 11.27 -22.60
CA ALA A 36 -51.85 10.70 -23.78
C ALA A 36 -50.94 11.69 -24.55
N ASP A 37 -51.36 12.95 -24.72
CA ASP A 37 -50.58 13.96 -25.44
C ASP A 37 -49.37 14.42 -24.63
N SER A 38 -49.54 14.51 -23.31
CA SER A 38 -48.45 14.84 -22.37
C SER A 38 -47.34 13.77 -22.37
N ILE A 39 -47.69 12.49 -22.54
CA ILE A 39 -46.70 11.40 -22.66
C ILE A 39 -45.89 11.52 -23.96
N ILE A 40 -46.54 11.85 -25.09
CA ILE A 40 -45.86 12.01 -26.38
C ILE A 40 -44.88 13.20 -26.33
N HIS A 41 -45.28 14.32 -25.73
CA HIS A 41 -44.39 15.48 -25.57
C HIS A 41 -43.21 15.20 -24.64
N LEU A 42 -43.43 14.49 -23.53
CA LEU A 42 -42.35 14.04 -22.63
C LEU A 42 -41.35 13.12 -23.34
N LEU A 43 -41.82 12.22 -24.21
CA LEU A 43 -40.96 11.35 -25.02
C LEU A 43 -40.09 12.14 -26.00
N TRP A 44 -40.66 13.10 -26.74
CA TRP A 44 -39.90 13.94 -27.67
C TRP A 44 -38.87 14.82 -26.97
N VAL A 45 -39.21 15.36 -25.81
CA VAL A 45 -38.26 16.07 -24.94
C VAL A 45 -37.13 15.15 -24.49
N GLY A 46 -37.46 13.94 -24.04
CA GLY A 46 -36.47 12.94 -23.64
C GLY A 46 -35.52 12.56 -24.77
N VAL A 47 -36.03 12.37 -25.99
CA VAL A 47 -35.24 12.12 -27.20
C VAL A 47 -34.36 13.32 -27.53
N GLY A 48 -34.89 14.55 -27.45
CA GLY A 48 -34.12 15.79 -27.70
C GLY A 48 -32.97 15.98 -26.72
N ILE A 49 -33.19 15.74 -25.42
CA ILE A 49 -32.14 15.78 -24.40
C ILE A 49 -31.10 14.69 -24.65
N THR A 50 -31.54 13.46 -24.93
CA THR A 50 -30.63 12.35 -25.20
C THR A 50 -29.77 12.63 -26.43
N GLY A 51 -30.38 13.14 -27.51
CA GLY A 51 -29.67 13.55 -28.72
C GLY A 51 -28.68 14.69 -28.49
N PHE A 52 -29.07 15.71 -27.70
CA PHE A 52 -28.17 16.81 -27.32
C PHE A 52 -27.00 16.33 -26.44
N LEU A 53 -27.26 15.46 -25.46
CA LEU A 53 -26.23 14.85 -24.62
C LEU A 53 -25.27 14.01 -25.46
N LEU A 54 -25.78 13.20 -26.40
CA LEU A 54 -24.96 12.45 -27.35
C LEU A 54 -24.11 13.38 -28.23
N LEU A 55 -24.70 14.45 -28.76
CA LEU A 55 -23.96 15.46 -29.54
C LEU A 55 -22.87 16.13 -28.70
N CYS A 56 -23.14 16.50 -27.45
CA CYS A 56 -22.14 17.05 -26.54
C CYS A 56 -21.03 16.03 -26.26
N VAL A 57 -21.36 14.76 -26.06
CA VAL A 57 -20.36 13.69 -25.90
C VAL A 57 -19.51 13.56 -27.16
N ILE A 58 -20.11 13.57 -28.35
CA ILE A 58 -19.39 13.52 -29.64
C ILE A 58 -18.50 14.76 -29.82
N LEU A 59 -19.00 15.97 -29.55
CA LEU A 59 -18.23 17.20 -29.66
C LEU A 59 -17.08 17.23 -28.64
N ILE A 60 -17.30 16.76 -27.41
CA ILE A 60 -16.24 16.59 -26.42
C ILE A 60 -15.22 15.58 -26.94
N GLN A 61 -15.65 14.45 -27.50
CA GLN A 61 -14.74 13.45 -28.07
C GLN A 61 -13.97 13.97 -29.29
N LEU A 62 -14.60 14.70 -30.20
CA LEU A 62 -13.94 15.32 -31.36
C LEU A 62 -12.97 16.42 -30.92
N THR A 63 -13.36 17.24 -29.95
CA THR A 63 -12.47 18.24 -29.35
C THR A 63 -11.32 17.56 -28.61
N TYR A 64 -11.56 16.43 -27.97
CA TYR A 64 -10.55 15.60 -27.30
C TYR A 64 -9.58 15.03 -28.33
N ALA A 65 -10.09 14.45 -29.43
CA ALA A 65 -9.32 13.88 -30.54
C ALA A 65 -8.52 14.95 -31.33
N TYR A 66 -9.07 16.16 -31.47
CA TYR A 66 -8.42 17.26 -32.20
C TYR A 66 -7.33 17.94 -31.35
N ASN A 67 -7.53 18.09 -30.04
CA ASN A 67 -6.53 18.62 -29.11
C ASN A 67 -5.62 17.52 -28.51
N TRP A 68 -5.75 16.29 -28.99
CA TRP A 68 -5.27 15.08 -28.32
C TRP A 68 -3.75 14.92 -28.32
N LEU A 69 -3.08 15.54 -29.27
CA LEU A 69 -1.68 15.26 -29.55
C LEU A 69 -0.84 16.44 -29.08
N GLY A 70 -0.69 16.56 -27.76
CA GLY A 70 0.52 17.20 -27.27
C GLY A 70 1.70 16.45 -27.89
N THR A 71 2.53 17.12 -28.68
CA THR A 71 3.72 16.49 -29.25
C THR A 71 4.58 15.98 -28.08
N PRO A 72 4.98 14.69 -28.08
CA PRO A 72 5.90 14.19 -27.07
C PRO A 72 7.19 15.02 -27.06
N ILE A 73 7.81 15.15 -25.89
CA ILE A 73 9.19 15.66 -25.85
C ILE A 73 10.10 14.55 -26.31
N VAL A 74 10.90 14.81 -27.35
CA VAL A 74 11.93 13.89 -27.84
C VAL A 74 13.30 14.43 -27.45
N LEU A 75 14.07 13.62 -26.73
CA LEU A 75 15.48 13.87 -26.43
C LEU A 75 16.34 12.97 -27.33
N LYS A 76 17.23 13.60 -28.09
CA LYS A 76 18.22 12.91 -28.93
C LYS A 76 19.32 12.30 -28.05
N PRO A 77 20.00 11.24 -28.50
CA PRO A 77 21.13 10.67 -27.78
C PRO A 77 22.20 11.71 -27.49
N ILE A 78 22.78 11.65 -26.29
CA ILE A 78 23.97 12.44 -25.93
C ILE A 78 25.23 11.76 -26.48
N HIS A 79 25.21 10.43 -26.57
CA HIS A 79 26.26 9.61 -27.14
C HIS A 79 25.77 9.00 -28.45
N GLU A 80 26.57 9.12 -29.50
CA GLU A 80 26.28 8.58 -30.84
C GLU A 80 27.15 7.35 -31.14
N GLY A 81 26.68 6.48 -32.04
CA GLY A 81 27.44 5.32 -32.51
C GLY A 81 27.39 4.09 -31.59
N GLY A 82 26.57 4.12 -30.54
CA GLY A 82 26.29 2.99 -29.65
C GLY A 82 25.16 2.09 -30.16
N THR A 83 24.73 1.14 -29.32
CA THR A 83 23.52 0.35 -29.61
C THR A 83 22.29 1.26 -29.50
N GLU A 84 21.47 1.29 -30.56
CA GLU A 84 20.24 2.09 -30.60
C GLU A 84 19.19 1.55 -29.62
N VAL A 85 18.80 2.39 -28.67
CA VAL A 85 17.81 2.09 -27.62
C VAL A 85 16.76 3.19 -27.60
N ALA A 86 15.49 2.79 -27.61
CA ALA A 86 14.37 3.70 -27.47
C ALA A 86 13.77 3.58 -26.06
N ILE A 87 13.70 4.69 -25.33
CA ILE A 87 13.02 4.78 -24.04
C ILE A 87 11.74 5.58 -24.20
N ILE A 88 10.62 5.01 -23.76
CA ILE A 88 9.35 5.72 -23.64
C ILE A 88 9.09 5.97 -22.15
N PHE A 89 9.10 7.24 -21.74
CA PHE A 89 9.01 7.66 -20.35
C PHE A 89 7.58 8.12 -20.03
N ILE A 90 6.81 7.26 -19.34
CA ILE A 90 5.45 7.55 -18.91
C ILE A 90 5.46 8.31 -17.57
N GLN A 91 4.96 9.55 -17.60
CA GLN A 91 4.85 10.41 -16.43
C GLN A 91 3.90 9.87 -15.34
N GLY A 92 4.04 10.42 -14.13
CA GLY A 92 3.10 10.28 -13.03
C GLY A 92 1.93 11.27 -13.11
N GLU A 93 1.11 11.26 -12.06
CA GLU A 93 -0.10 12.09 -11.94
C GLU A 93 0.27 13.54 -11.63
N ASP A 94 -0.26 14.47 -12.42
CA ASP A 94 -0.18 15.93 -12.24
C ASP A 94 1.23 16.52 -12.34
N ILE A 95 2.24 15.72 -12.70
CA ILE A 95 3.62 16.16 -12.94
C ILE A 95 3.80 16.47 -14.43
N SER A 96 4.41 17.59 -14.76
CA SER A 96 4.62 17.99 -16.16
C SER A 96 5.68 17.13 -16.85
N VAL A 97 5.52 16.85 -18.14
CA VAL A 97 6.49 16.05 -18.91
C VAL A 97 7.90 16.62 -18.90
N GLU A 98 8.03 17.95 -18.88
CA GLU A 98 9.31 18.66 -18.84
C GLU A 98 10.11 18.36 -17.56
N GLN A 99 9.42 18.06 -16.45
CA GLN A 99 10.06 17.75 -15.16
C GLN A 99 10.79 16.40 -15.19
N TYR A 100 10.57 15.58 -16.22
CA TYR A 100 11.26 14.29 -16.40
C TYR A 100 12.50 14.38 -17.29
N CYS A 101 12.73 15.52 -17.96
CA CYS A 101 13.91 15.69 -18.82
C CYS A 101 15.24 15.50 -18.07
N PRO A 102 15.45 16.05 -16.85
CA PRO A 102 16.71 15.86 -16.13
C PRO A 102 17.00 14.40 -15.80
N VAL A 103 16.00 13.64 -15.33
CA VAL A 103 16.13 12.19 -15.07
C VAL A 103 16.47 11.44 -16.35
N ALA A 104 15.79 11.76 -17.45
CA ALA A 104 16.06 11.15 -18.76
C ALA A 104 17.50 11.44 -19.24
N GLN A 105 17.99 12.67 -19.04
CA GLN A 105 19.38 13.03 -19.35
C GLN A 105 20.37 12.29 -18.45
N SER A 106 20.08 12.12 -17.16
CA SER A 106 20.93 11.29 -16.28
C SER A 106 21.01 9.84 -16.72
N ILE A 107 19.94 9.28 -17.30
CA ILE A 107 19.96 7.95 -17.92
C ILE A 107 20.88 7.94 -19.15
N GLN A 108 20.76 8.93 -20.05
CA GLN A 108 21.63 9.04 -21.23
C GLN A 108 23.11 9.19 -20.84
N ASN A 109 23.41 10.06 -19.86
CA ASN A 109 24.77 10.30 -19.38
C ASN A 109 25.42 9.06 -18.72
N ALA A 110 24.62 8.16 -18.16
CA ALA A 110 25.13 6.93 -17.54
C ALA A 110 25.51 5.84 -18.57
N ALA A 111 25.18 6.04 -19.85
CA ALA A 111 25.23 5.02 -20.89
C ALA A 111 26.13 5.44 -22.07
N PRO A 112 27.46 5.53 -21.88
CA PRO A 112 28.39 6.03 -22.89
C PRO A 112 28.48 5.15 -24.16
N ASP A 113 28.03 3.90 -24.09
CA ASP A 113 28.05 2.91 -25.16
C ASP A 113 26.68 2.67 -25.81
N LEU A 114 25.65 3.43 -25.42
CA LEU A 114 24.29 3.32 -25.96
C LEU A 114 23.85 4.64 -26.61
N SER A 115 23.23 4.54 -27.79
CA SER A 115 22.51 5.65 -28.41
C SER A 115 21.07 5.66 -27.87
N ILE A 116 20.86 6.28 -26.70
CA ILE A 116 19.55 6.29 -26.04
C ILE A 116 18.70 7.46 -26.54
N TRP A 117 17.64 7.15 -27.28
CA TRP A 117 16.56 8.07 -27.60
C TRP A 117 15.50 8.03 -26.50
N VAL A 118 14.99 9.20 -26.09
CA VAL A 118 13.93 9.27 -25.08
C VAL A 118 12.73 10.03 -25.63
N SER A 119 11.54 9.44 -25.53
CA SER A 119 10.27 10.14 -25.74
C SER A 119 9.48 10.22 -24.44
N ILE A 120 9.02 11.42 -24.09
CA ILE A 120 8.18 11.69 -22.93
C ILE A 120 6.80 12.12 -23.43
N PRO A 121 5.84 11.18 -23.60
CA PRO A 121 4.51 11.49 -24.10
C PRO A 121 3.74 12.41 -23.16
N LYS A 122 3.09 13.41 -23.75
CA LYS A 122 2.21 14.32 -23.03
C LYS A 122 0.80 13.75 -22.94
N PHE A 123 0.29 13.65 -21.71
CA PHE A 123 -1.08 13.20 -21.46
C PHE A 123 -2.01 14.36 -21.15
N ILE A 124 -3.30 14.16 -21.43
CA ILE A 124 -4.31 15.17 -21.12
C ILE A 124 -4.45 15.32 -19.61
N GLY A 125 -4.24 16.55 -19.13
CA GLY A 125 -4.28 16.86 -17.71
C GLY A 125 -3.14 16.21 -16.93
N ASN A 126 -2.00 15.96 -17.58
CA ASN A 126 -0.79 15.43 -16.96
C ASN A 126 -1.03 14.11 -16.21
N SER A 127 -1.80 13.19 -16.80
CA SER A 127 -2.20 11.95 -16.13
C SER A 127 -2.25 10.79 -17.13
N PRO A 128 -1.48 9.72 -16.90
CA PRO A 128 -1.48 8.57 -17.79
C PRO A 128 -2.81 7.82 -17.69
N VAL A 129 -3.58 7.83 -18.78
CA VAL A 129 -4.84 7.08 -18.87
C VAL A 129 -4.57 5.76 -19.60
N PRO A 130 -4.85 4.58 -18.99
CA PRO A 130 -4.49 3.28 -19.57
C PRO A 130 -4.93 3.03 -21.02
N ARG A 131 -6.03 3.64 -21.45
CA ARG A 131 -6.55 3.49 -22.82
C ARG A 131 -5.81 4.31 -23.87
N GLU A 132 -5.14 5.38 -23.46
CA GLU A 132 -4.36 6.24 -24.34
C GLU A 132 -2.94 5.70 -24.54
N ILE A 133 -2.47 4.83 -23.64
CA ILE A 133 -1.08 4.33 -23.59
C ILE A 133 -0.59 3.79 -24.93
N GLY A 134 -1.34 2.92 -25.60
CA GLY A 134 -0.90 2.37 -26.90
C GLY A 134 -0.71 3.44 -27.98
N LEU A 135 -1.64 4.39 -28.06
CA LEU A 135 -1.64 5.44 -29.08
C LEU A 135 -0.51 6.46 -28.85
N VAL A 136 -0.26 6.84 -27.59
CA VAL A 136 0.85 7.75 -27.27
C VAL A 136 2.22 7.07 -27.41
N ILE A 137 2.30 5.74 -27.23
CA ILE A 137 3.51 4.94 -27.50
C ILE A 137 3.83 4.96 -28.99
N ASP A 138 2.84 4.68 -29.84
CA ASP A 138 3.03 4.69 -31.30
C ASP A 138 3.43 6.08 -31.79
N GLN A 139 2.79 7.12 -31.26
CA GLN A 139 3.16 8.50 -31.56
C GLN A 139 4.58 8.84 -31.09
N SER A 140 4.97 8.40 -29.89
CA SER A 140 6.32 8.59 -29.35
C SER A 140 7.39 8.01 -30.26
N ILE A 141 7.19 6.77 -30.73
CA ILE A 141 8.11 6.09 -31.65
C ILE A 141 8.17 6.86 -32.97
N LYS A 142 7.01 7.24 -33.52
CA LYS A 142 6.93 7.99 -34.79
C LYS A 142 7.66 9.33 -34.73
N GLU A 143 7.50 10.10 -33.64
CA GLU A 143 8.20 11.38 -33.50
C GLU A 143 9.71 11.20 -33.27
N MET A 144 10.15 10.17 -32.54
CA MET A 144 11.59 9.84 -32.45
C MET A 144 12.17 9.48 -33.82
N GLN A 145 11.48 8.66 -34.62
CA GLN A 145 11.91 8.30 -35.97
C GLN A 145 12.00 9.52 -36.89
N LYS A 146 11.02 10.43 -36.79
CA LYS A 146 11.02 11.70 -37.53
C LYS A 146 12.19 12.61 -37.14
N GLU A 147 12.63 12.55 -35.88
CA GLU A 147 13.81 13.28 -35.38
C GLU A 147 15.16 12.61 -35.73
N GLY A 148 15.12 11.43 -36.36
CA GLY A 148 16.29 10.72 -36.89
C GLY A 148 16.60 9.39 -36.22
N MET A 149 15.77 8.89 -35.29
CA MET A 149 15.97 7.59 -34.66
C MET A 149 15.86 6.45 -35.69
N PRO A 150 16.88 5.59 -35.82
CA PRO A 150 16.78 4.38 -36.64
C PRO A 150 15.68 3.44 -36.14
N GLU A 151 15.21 2.54 -37.00
CA GLU A 151 14.36 1.43 -36.54
C GLU A 151 15.16 0.53 -35.58
N THR A 152 14.59 0.27 -34.40
CA THR A 152 15.19 -0.58 -33.37
C THR A 152 14.11 -1.40 -32.67
N ASP A 153 14.45 -2.63 -32.29
CA ASP A 153 13.62 -3.48 -31.45
C ASP A 153 13.93 -3.30 -29.95
N ASN A 154 14.98 -2.54 -29.60
CA ASN A 154 15.42 -2.29 -28.22
C ASN A 154 14.58 -1.20 -27.55
N ILE A 155 13.28 -1.46 -27.39
CA ILE A 155 12.33 -0.55 -26.77
C ILE A 155 12.20 -0.87 -25.28
N PHE A 156 12.45 0.12 -24.44
CA PHE A 156 12.30 0.05 -22.99
C PHE A 156 11.29 1.10 -22.51
N PHE A 157 10.61 0.78 -21.41
CA PHE A 157 9.63 1.67 -20.82
C PHE A 157 10.10 2.13 -19.45
N VAL A 158 10.09 3.43 -19.22
CA VAL A 158 10.31 4.01 -17.88
C VAL A 158 8.99 4.59 -17.45
N ALA A 159 8.58 4.38 -16.20
CA ALA A 159 7.34 4.93 -15.70
C ALA A 159 7.42 5.36 -14.25
N HIS A 160 6.85 6.52 -13.94
CA HIS A 160 6.80 7.07 -12.59
C HIS A 160 5.37 6.98 -12.01
N SER A 161 5.24 6.55 -10.75
CA SER A 161 4.00 6.65 -9.97
C SER A 161 2.84 5.90 -10.66
N VAL A 162 1.67 6.52 -10.81
CA VAL A 162 0.53 5.94 -11.54
C VAL A 162 0.83 5.57 -13.00
N GLY A 163 1.86 6.16 -13.61
CA GLY A 163 2.35 5.76 -14.93
C GLY A 163 2.83 4.31 -14.93
N GLY A 164 3.42 3.86 -13.81
CA GLY A 164 3.81 2.48 -13.61
C GLY A 164 2.62 1.52 -13.64
N ILE A 165 1.49 1.89 -13.05
CA ILE A 165 0.25 1.09 -13.11
C ILE A 165 -0.29 1.02 -14.55
N ALA A 166 -0.24 2.13 -15.27
CA ALA A 166 -0.75 2.21 -16.64
C ALA A 166 0.10 1.36 -17.60
N ILE A 167 1.43 1.47 -17.53
CA ILE A 167 2.31 0.76 -18.46
C ILE A 167 2.34 -0.74 -18.24
N GLN A 168 2.26 -1.20 -16.98
CA GLN A 168 2.22 -2.62 -16.65
C GLN A 168 1.02 -3.31 -17.31
N LYS A 169 -0.15 -2.67 -17.29
CA LYS A 169 -1.37 -3.21 -17.92
C LYS A 169 -1.21 -3.33 -19.43
N TYR A 170 -0.58 -2.34 -20.06
CA TYR A 170 -0.29 -2.36 -21.49
C TYR A 170 0.69 -3.48 -21.85
N LEU A 171 1.85 -3.53 -21.18
CA LEU A 171 2.91 -4.51 -21.45
C LEU A 171 2.52 -5.94 -21.05
N ASN A 172 1.61 -6.12 -20.09
CA ASN A 172 1.03 -7.44 -19.83
C ASN A 172 0.16 -7.93 -21.00
N SER A 173 -0.46 -7.03 -21.76
CA SER A 173 -1.27 -7.36 -22.94
C SER A 173 -0.44 -7.43 -24.23
N PHE A 174 0.65 -6.68 -24.31
CA PHE A 174 1.53 -6.59 -25.48
C PHE A 174 3.00 -6.71 -25.07
N PRO A 175 3.42 -7.87 -24.51
CA PRO A 175 4.74 -8.06 -23.93
C PRO A 175 5.87 -7.92 -24.95
N GLU A 176 5.64 -8.26 -26.21
CA GLU A 176 6.58 -8.15 -27.32
C GLU A 176 6.94 -6.70 -27.68
N ARG A 177 6.15 -5.72 -27.20
CA ARG A 177 6.36 -4.30 -27.46
C ARG A 177 7.49 -3.68 -26.62
N GLY A 178 7.99 -4.38 -25.60
CA GLY A 178 9.05 -3.89 -24.74
C GLY A 178 10.03 -4.97 -24.30
N LYS A 179 11.32 -4.71 -24.44
CA LYS A 179 12.39 -5.60 -23.93
C LYS A 179 12.50 -5.55 -22.41
N GLY A 180 12.10 -4.44 -21.79
CA GLY A 180 12.08 -4.29 -20.34
C GLY A 180 11.30 -3.05 -19.91
N GLN A 181 10.94 -3.01 -18.63
CA GLN A 181 10.34 -1.85 -17.99
C GLN A 181 11.09 -1.45 -16.71
N ILE A 182 11.00 -0.18 -16.38
CA ILE A 182 11.56 0.44 -15.20
C ILE A 182 10.44 1.19 -14.48
N LEU A 183 10.16 0.80 -13.24
CA LEU A 183 9.14 1.40 -12.39
C LEU A 183 9.83 2.24 -11.32
N MET A 184 9.60 3.55 -11.32
CA MET A 184 10.19 4.50 -10.38
C MET A 184 9.09 5.10 -9.50
N GLY A 185 9.28 5.13 -8.17
CA GLY A 185 8.19 5.50 -7.27
C GLY A 185 6.91 4.70 -7.55
N SER A 186 7.08 3.43 -7.94
CA SER A 186 6.06 2.49 -8.39
C SER A 186 6.61 1.07 -8.23
N PHE A 187 5.77 0.06 -8.34
CA PHE A 187 6.13 -1.34 -8.13
C PHE A 187 5.27 -2.26 -9.00
N LEU A 188 5.70 -3.53 -9.16
CA LEU A 188 4.87 -4.55 -9.79
C LEU A 188 3.61 -4.80 -8.96
N GLU A 189 2.43 -4.66 -9.58
CA GLU A 189 1.15 -4.85 -8.88
C GLU A 189 1.10 -6.25 -8.22
N LYS A 190 0.56 -6.34 -7.00
CA LYS A 190 0.54 -7.60 -6.22
C LYS A 190 -0.01 -8.80 -7.02
N GLY A 191 -1.02 -8.56 -7.87
CA GLY A 191 -1.63 -9.58 -8.70
C GLY A 191 -0.66 -10.29 -9.65
N TYR A 192 0.47 -9.68 -9.98
CA TYR A 192 1.50 -10.27 -10.83
C TYR A 192 2.54 -11.09 -10.06
N VAL A 193 2.74 -10.84 -8.77
CA VAL A 193 3.92 -11.33 -8.02
C VAL A 193 3.57 -12.14 -6.77
N SER A 194 2.33 -12.06 -6.25
CA SER A 194 1.98 -12.67 -4.97
C SER A 194 1.48 -14.12 -5.06
N LYS A 195 1.41 -14.73 -6.25
CA LYS A 195 0.95 -16.11 -6.40
C LYS A 195 1.99 -17.07 -5.83
N LEU A 196 1.56 -18.04 -5.02
CA LEU A 196 2.45 -19.04 -4.43
C LEU A 196 2.40 -20.36 -5.21
N ASN A 197 3.54 -21.04 -5.34
CA ASN A 197 3.61 -22.44 -5.77
C ASN A 197 3.40 -23.41 -4.58
N GLU A 198 3.50 -24.72 -4.83
CA GLU A 198 3.33 -25.76 -3.79
C GLU A 198 4.36 -25.66 -2.65
N ALA A 199 5.57 -25.17 -2.96
CA ALA A 199 6.63 -24.94 -1.97
C ALA A 199 6.46 -23.61 -1.21
N GLY A 200 5.36 -22.88 -1.42
CA GLY A 200 5.12 -21.58 -0.76
C GLY A 200 6.02 -20.44 -1.26
N GLN A 201 6.63 -20.61 -2.44
CA GLN A 201 7.47 -19.60 -3.08
C GLN A 201 6.63 -18.80 -4.09
N ASN A 202 6.95 -17.52 -4.25
CA ASN A 202 6.31 -16.61 -5.19
C ASN A 202 6.62 -16.97 -6.65
N VAL A 203 5.59 -16.99 -7.48
CA VAL A 203 5.67 -17.11 -8.94
C VAL A 203 5.31 -15.75 -9.53
N ILE A 204 6.20 -15.21 -10.37
CA ILE A 204 5.95 -13.97 -11.11
C ILE A 204 5.23 -14.35 -12.40
N GLN A 205 4.02 -13.81 -12.57
CA GLN A 205 3.17 -14.01 -13.74
C GLN A 205 3.38 -12.94 -14.82
N TYR A 206 4.23 -11.96 -14.54
CA TYR A 206 4.58 -10.88 -15.44
C TYR A 206 5.84 -11.24 -16.22
N ILE A 207 5.77 -11.13 -17.55
CA ILE A 207 6.80 -11.70 -18.44
C ILE A 207 7.83 -10.68 -18.92
N VAL A 208 7.52 -9.38 -18.86
CA VAL A 208 8.47 -8.34 -19.26
C VAL A 208 9.45 -8.10 -18.10
N PRO A 209 10.77 -8.22 -18.31
CA PRO A 209 11.78 -7.90 -17.30
C PRO A 209 11.51 -6.52 -16.68
N THR A 210 11.63 -6.41 -15.36
CA THR A 210 11.23 -5.21 -14.62
C THR A 210 12.24 -4.80 -13.56
N LEU A 211 12.83 -3.62 -13.70
CA LEU A 211 13.51 -2.95 -12.60
C LEU A 211 12.51 -2.13 -11.79
N THR A 212 12.48 -2.33 -10.48
CA THR A 212 11.71 -1.50 -9.54
C THR A 212 12.66 -0.63 -8.72
N ILE A 213 12.43 0.67 -8.71
CA ILE A 213 13.20 1.67 -7.96
C ILE A 213 12.25 2.44 -7.03
N GLY A 214 12.53 2.39 -5.73
CA GLY A 214 11.78 3.12 -4.72
C GLY A 214 12.65 4.06 -3.89
N GLY A 215 12.04 5.08 -3.29
CA GLY A 215 12.70 5.98 -2.33
C GLY A 215 12.35 5.58 -0.90
N THR A 216 13.31 5.60 0.01
CA THR A 216 13.05 5.32 1.44
C THR A 216 12.17 6.37 2.13
N LEU A 217 12.14 7.59 1.58
CA LEU A 217 11.28 8.70 2.01
C LEU A 217 10.17 9.00 1.00
N ASP A 218 9.86 8.06 0.10
CA ASP A 218 8.71 8.18 -0.79
C ASP A 218 7.41 8.12 0.01
N GLY A 219 6.76 9.28 0.15
CA GLY A 219 5.51 9.41 0.91
C GLY A 219 4.26 8.97 0.15
N LEU A 220 4.35 8.68 -1.15
CA LEU A 220 3.22 8.25 -1.98
C LEU A 220 3.31 6.76 -2.33
N ALA A 221 4.35 6.33 -3.04
CA ALA A 221 4.67 4.92 -3.24
C ALA A 221 5.55 4.43 -2.10
N ARG A 222 4.88 4.22 -0.96
CA ARG A 222 5.47 3.84 0.32
C ARG A 222 6.61 2.82 0.19
N ILE A 223 7.71 3.05 0.91
CA ILE A 223 8.83 2.11 1.01
C ILE A 223 8.40 0.70 1.44
N THR A 224 7.28 0.56 2.14
CA THR A 224 6.71 -0.74 2.53
C THR A 224 6.21 -1.55 1.34
N ARG A 225 5.75 -0.91 0.25
CA ARG A 225 5.42 -1.59 -1.01
C ARG A 225 6.68 -2.12 -1.68
N ILE A 226 7.75 -1.35 -1.65
CA ILE A 226 9.05 -1.76 -2.17
C ILE A 226 9.60 -2.93 -1.35
N ALA A 227 9.44 -2.92 -0.02
CA ALA A 227 9.73 -4.07 0.84
C ALA A 227 8.93 -5.31 0.42
N THR A 228 7.63 -5.17 0.12
CA THR A 228 6.85 -6.32 -0.37
C THR A 228 7.28 -6.79 -1.75
N GLY A 229 7.57 -5.87 -2.69
CA GLY A 229 8.10 -6.21 -4.00
C GLY A 229 9.43 -6.97 -3.88
N PHE A 230 10.32 -6.51 -3.00
CA PHE A 230 11.59 -7.18 -2.71
C PHE A 230 11.37 -8.59 -2.16
N TRP A 231 10.42 -8.76 -1.22
CA TRP A 231 10.06 -10.09 -0.73
C TRP A 231 9.62 -11.03 -1.86
N TYR A 232 8.67 -10.61 -2.70
CA TYR A 232 8.14 -11.47 -3.76
C TYR A 232 9.16 -11.79 -4.86
N GLN A 233 9.95 -10.80 -5.26
CA GLN A 233 10.82 -10.89 -6.43
C GLN A 233 12.23 -11.39 -6.10
N GLN A 234 12.69 -11.23 -4.85
CA GLN A 234 14.08 -11.47 -4.48
C GLN A 234 14.25 -12.51 -3.37
N LEU A 235 13.45 -12.45 -2.29
CA LEU A 235 13.64 -13.33 -1.13
C LEU A 235 12.85 -14.64 -1.21
N ASN A 236 11.57 -14.55 -1.58
CA ASN A 236 10.68 -15.70 -1.66
C ASN A 236 10.37 -16.10 -3.10
N ALA A 237 11.12 -15.59 -4.08
CA ALA A 237 10.97 -15.98 -5.48
C ALA A 237 11.21 -17.48 -5.68
N SER A 238 10.36 -18.12 -6.49
CA SER A 238 10.55 -19.51 -6.90
C SER A 238 11.83 -19.67 -7.73
N LYS A 239 12.42 -20.86 -7.69
CA LYS A 239 13.63 -21.19 -8.47
C LYS A 239 13.46 -21.06 -9.99
N LEU A 240 12.22 -21.01 -10.49
CA LEU A 240 11.91 -20.83 -11.91
C LEU A 240 12.06 -19.37 -12.37
N ILE A 241 12.18 -18.43 -11.44
CA ILE A 241 12.33 -17.01 -11.73
C ILE A 241 13.82 -16.68 -11.86
N ASN A 242 14.20 -16.08 -12.98
CA ASN A 242 15.47 -15.36 -13.04
C ASN A 242 15.35 -14.04 -12.27
N ILE A 243 15.87 -13.99 -11.05
CA ILE A 243 15.80 -12.81 -10.18
C ILE A 243 16.54 -11.60 -10.75
N GLU A 244 17.49 -11.82 -11.68
CA GLU A 244 18.20 -10.75 -12.39
C GLU A 244 17.27 -10.01 -13.38
N ASN A 245 16.16 -10.64 -13.81
CA ASN A 245 15.17 -9.99 -14.66
C ASN A 245 14.19 -9.11 -13.86
N PHE A 246 14.14 -9.23 -12.54
CA PHE A 246 13.17 -8.54 -11.68
C PHE A 246 13.80 -7.78 -10.50
N PRO A 247 14.93 -7.05 -10.67
CA PRO A 247 15.61 -6.40 -9.58
C PRO A 247 14.71 -5.37 -8.88
N VAL A 248 14.80 -5.33 -7.55
CA VAL A 248 14.14 -4.33 -6.71
C VAL A 248 15.21 -3.59 -5.94
N VAL A 249 15.25 -2.27 -6.09
CA VAL A 249 16.25 -1.39 -5.48
C VAL A 249 15.55 -0.25 -4.76
N ALA A 250 16.07 0.11 -3.57
CA ALA A 250 15.67 1.30 -2.84
C ALA A 250 16.83 2.30 -2.77
N ILE A 251 16.54 3.57 -3.04
CA ILE A 251 17.49 4.68 -2.88
C ILE A 251 17.25 5.30 -1.50
N ASP A 252 18.29 5.27 -0.65
CA ASP A 252 18.22 5.87 0.67
C ASP A 252 18.09 7.41 0.58
N GLY A 253 17.27 8.00 1.44
CA GLY A 253 16.98 9.43 1.46
C GLY A 253 16.16 9.99 0.29
N ALA A 254 15.86 9.20 -0.75
CA ALA A 254 15.07 9.65 -1.90
C ALA A 254 13.56 9.68 -1.61
N THR A 255 12.87 10.61 -2.27
CA THR A 255 11.43 10.90 -2.14
C THR A 255 10.68 10.57 -3.44
N HIS A 256 9.34 10.67 -3.43
CA HIS A 256 8.53 10.44 -4.62
C HIS A 256 8.86 11.45 -5.73
N MET A 257 8.94 12.74 -5.36
CA MET A 257 9.12 13.81 -6.33
C MET A 257 10.48 13.76 -7.02
N GLN A 258 11.51 13.19 -6.38
CA GLN A 258 12.87 13.07 -6.95
C GLN A 258 12.99 12.04 -8.09
N PHE A 259 11.93 11.30 -8.41
CA PHE A 259 11.80 10.57 -9.68
C PHE A 259 11.36 11.47 -10.85
N ALA A 260 11.18 12.76 -10.57
CA ALA A 260 11.07 13.89 -11.48
C ALA A 260 11.94 15.04 -10.92
N SER A 261 11.73 16.26 -11.39
CA SER A 261 12.53 17.44 -10.99
C SER A 261 11.63 18.65 -10.74
N GLY A 262 12.12 19.63 -9.99
CA GLY A 262 11.43 20.90 -9.78
C GLY A 262 10.28 20.85 -8.77
N GLU A 263 9.36 21.82 -8.84
CA GLU A 263 8.32 21.98 -7.82
C GLU A 263 7.30 20.82 -7.85
N ALA A 264 7.02 20.25 -6.69
CA ALA A 264 6.03 19.20 -6.52
C ALA A 264 4.61 19.75 -6.70
N PRO A 265 3.73 19.08 -7.47
CA PRO A 265 2.30 19.40 -7.48
C PRO A 265 1.72 19.33 -6.07
N ALA A 266 0.72 20.15 -5.76
CA ALA A 266 0.21 20.30 -4.38
C ALA A 266 -0.14 18.96 -3.69
N TYR A 267 -0.72 17.99 -4.40
CA TYR A 267 -1.00 16.67 -3.83
C TYR A 267 0.29 15.89 -3.50
N VAL A 268 1.28 15.92 -4.39
CA VAL A 268 2.59 15.32 -4.12
C VAL A 268 3.25 16.03 -2.95
N ALA A 269 3.27 17.37 -2.94
CA ALA A 269 3.85 18.16 -1.87
C ALA A 269 3.20 17.91 -0.49
N ASP A 270 1.89 17.69 -0.48
CA ASP A 270 1.12 17.38 0.73
C ASP A 270 1.55 16.05 1.37
N PHE A 271 1.82 15.02 0.56
CA PHE A 271 1.98 13.65 1.05
C PHE A 271 3.39 13.07 0.95
N ASP A 272 4.24 13.65 0.11
CA ASP A 272 5.65 13.28 0.01
C ASP A 272 6.46 13.91 1.15
N LEU A 273 7.60 13.31 1.47
CA LEU A 273 8.43 13.73 2.58
C LEU A 273 9.57 14.64 2.11
N LYS A 274 10.16 15.39 3.04
CA LYS A 274 11.37 16.18 2.76
C LYS A 274 12.55 15.25 2.47
N PRO A 275 13.27 15.45 1.35
CA PRO A 275 14.37 14.57 0.98
C PRO A 275 15.55 14.72 1.95
N ARG A 276 16.35 13.67 2.02
CA ARG A 276 17.69 13.71 2.64
C ARG A 276 18.80 13.64 1.59
N ALA A 277 18.54 12.94 0.48
CA ALA A 277 19.46 12.88 -0.65
C ALA A 277 19.28 14.10 -1.57
N LEU A 278 20.36 14.53 -2.22
CA LEU A 278 20.28 15.60 -3.22
C LEU A 278 19.60 15.07 -4.50
N GLU A 279 18.77 15.90 -5.14
CA GLU A 279 18.05 15.53 -6.36
C GLU A 279 19.00 15.02 -7.46
N GLU A 280 20.12 15.72 -7.68
CA GLU A 280 21.12 15.32 -8.67
C GLU A 280 21.73 13.94 -8.39
N GLU A 281 22.05 13.64 -7.12
CA GLU A 281 22.60 12.34 -6.72
C GLU A 281 21.60 11.21 -6.96
N VAL A 282 20.32 11.46 -6.65
CA VAL A 282 19.23 10.51 -6.91
C VAL A 282 19.09 10.26 -8.41
N HIS A 283 19.10 11.32 -9.24
CA HIS A 283 19.01 11.19 -10.71
C HIS A 283 20.21 10.44 -11.30
N GLN A 284 21.43 10.72 -10.82
CA GLN A 284 22.64 9.99 -11.23
C GLN A 284 22.56 8.50 -10.84
N GLN A 285 22.03 8.18 -9.65
CA GLN A 285 21.85 6.78 -9.24
C GLN A 285 20.77 6.08 -10.07
N ILE A 286 19.65 6.76 -10.38
CA ILE A 286 18.63 6.26 -11.31
C ILE A 286 19.28 5.95 -12.66
N GLY A 287 20.05 6.88 -13.23
CA GLY A 287 20.73 6.68 -14.50
C GLY A 287 21.59 5.42 -14.52
N LYS A 288 22.42 5.22 -13.48
CA LYS A 288 23.25 4.02 -13.33
C LYS A 288 22.40 2.75 -13.20
N LEU A 289 21.33 2.76 -12.40
CA LEU A 289 20.45 1.60 -12.23
C LEU A 289 19.77 1.21 -13.54
N VAL A 290 19.25 2.18 -14.28
CA VAL A 290 18.58 1.97 -15.57
C VAL A 290 19.57 1.45 -16.61
N TYR A 291 20.74 2.07 -16.73
CA TYR A 291 21.79 1.64 -17.65
C TYR A 291 22.18 0.18 -17.43
N ASN A 292 22.55 -0.19 -16.20
CA ASN A 292 22.97 -1.55 -15.89
C ASN A 292 21.82 -2.56 -16.11
N PHE A 293 20.57 -2.17 -15.87
CA PHE A 293 19.43 -3.04 -16.17
C PHE A 293 19.21 -3.24 -17.68
N ILE A 294 19.33 -2.19 -18.49
CA ILE A 294 19.27 -2.30 -19.95
C ILE A 294 20.39 -3.22 -20.45
N CYS A 295 21.61 -3.05 -19.93
CA CYS A 295 22.76 -3.89 -20.28
C CYS A 295 22.61 -5.37 -19.87
N LEU A 296 21.79 -5.70 -18.86
CA LEU A 296 21.46 -7.10 -18.56
C LEU A 296 20.58 -7.75 -19.63
N ILE A 297 19.78 -6.95 -20.33
CA ILE A 297 18.77 -7.42 -21.28
C ILE A 297 19.31 -7.43 -22.70
N LEU A 298 20.22 -6.51 -23.04
CA LEU A 298 20.82 -6.44 -24.37
C LEU A 298 21.87 -7.55 -24.58
N PRO A 299 21.84 -8.27 -25.73
CA PRO A 299 22.69 -9.43 -25.97
C PRO A 299 24.19 -9.13 -26.12
N ASN A 300 24.57 -7.87 -26.42
CA ASN A 300 25.96 -7.47 -26.69
C ASN A 300 26.54 -6.50 -25.65
N ALA A 301 25.87 -6.33 -24.52
CA ALA A 301 26.30 -5.41 -23.48
C ALA A 301 27.20 -6.10 -22.44
N ASN A 302 27.83 -5.32 -21.54
CA ASN A 302 28.63 -5.85 -20.44
C ASN A 302 27.75 -6.43 -19.32
N VAL A 303 27.17 -7.61 -19.58
CA VAL A 303 26.22 -8.31 -18.71
C VAL A 303 26.83 -8.61 -17.34
N GLU A 304 28.10 -9.04 -17.29
CA GLU A 304 28.75 -9.42 -16.03
C GLU A 304 28.94 -8.22 -15.09
N ALA A 305 29.48 -7.11 -15.59
CA ALA A 305 29.65 -5.89 -14.78
C ALA A 305 28.29 -5.37 -14.29
N SER A 306 27.29 -5.41 -15.18
CA SER A 306 25.92 -4.95 -14.89
C SER A 306 25.22 -5.82 -13.83
N SER A 307 25.33 -7.13 -13.94
CA SER A 307 24.80 -8.07 -12.93
C SER A 307 25.48 -7.85 -11.59
N ASN A 308 26.80 -7.71 -11.57
CA ASN A 308 27.56 -7.46 -10.35
C ASN A 308 27.16 -6.12 -9.69
N PHE A 309 26.93 -5.07 -10.48
CA PHE A 309 26.43 -3.80 -9.96
C PHE A 309 25.04 -3.95 -9.34
N LEU A 310 24.07 -4.50 -10.07
CA LEU A 310 22.69 -4.66 -9.59
C LEU A 310 22.59 -5.62 -8.40
N LYS A 311 23.43 -6.66 -8.34
CA LYS A 311 23.55 -7.53 -7.18
C LYS A 311 23.99 -6.77 -5.93
N LYS A 312 24.98 -5.87 -6.05
CA LYS A 312 25.42 -5.02 -4.92
C LYS A 312 24.30 -4.09 -4.45
N GLU A 313 23.59 -3.46 -5.38
CA GLU A 313 22.47 -2.57 -5.05
C GLU A 313 21.30 -3.32 -4.41
N ARG A 314 21.00 -4.55 -4.83
CA ARG A 314 20.02 -5.43 -4.17
C ARG A 314 20.42 -5.82 -2.75
N ILE A 315 21.71 -6.09 -2.49
CA ILE A 315 22.19 -6.40 -1.14
C ILE A 315 22.01 -5.19 -0.21
N LYS A 316 22.39 -3.99 -0.67
CA LYS A 316 22.15 -2.75 0.08
C LYS A 316 20.66 -2.54 0.35
N THR A 317 19.83 -2.76 -0.67
CA THR A 317 18.37 -2.67 -0.57
C THR A 317 17.82 -3.66 0.46
N GLN A 318 18.29 -4.91 0.47
CA GLN A 318 17.88 -5.88 1.47
C GLN A 318 18.17 -5.38 2.89
N GLN A 319 19.37 -4.83 3.12
CA GLN A 319 19.76 -4.29 4.43
C GLN A 319 18.85 -3.14 4.86
N LEU A 320 18.58 -2.19 3.95
CA LEU A 320 17.67 -1.06 4.19
C LEU A 320 16.24 -1.51 4.52
N LEU A 321 15.75 -2.54 3.84
CA LEU A 321 14.37 -3.02 3.98
C LEU A 321 14.19 -4.07 5.09
N GLN A 322 15.28 -4.64 5.62
CA GLN A 322 15.23 -5.73 6.60
C GLN A 322 14.38 -5.40 7.85
N PRO A 323 14.45 -4.20 8.44
CA PRO A 323 13.55 -3.80 9.53
C PRO A 323 12.06 -3.94 9.21
N LEU A 324 11.65 -3.48 8.02
CA LEU A 324 10.26 -3.55 7.56
C LEU A 324 9.84 -5.00 7.31
N LEU A 325 10.71 -5.79 6.66
CA LEU A 325 10.48 -7.22 6.42
C LEU A 325 10.31 -7.99 7.73
N ASN A 326 11.16 -7.72 8.73
CA ASN A 326 11.07 -8.32 10.05
C ASN A 326 9.75 -7.95 10.73
N ALA A 327 9.31 -6.70 10.65
CA ALA A 327 8.04 -6.26 11.22
C ALA A 327 6.83 -6.96 10.56
N PHE A 328 6.85 -7.17 9.24
CA PHE A 328 5.82 -7.96 8.54
C PHE A 328 5.84 -9.44 8.95
N VAL A 329 7.01 -10.03 9.17
CA VAL A 329 7.11 -11.40 9.70
C VAL A 329 6.55 -11.47 11.11
N MET A 330 6.89 -10.52 11.99
CA MET A 330 6.37 -10.45 13.37
C MET A 330 4.85 -10.29 13.41
N GLU A 331 4.27 -9.52 12.48
CA GLU A 331 2.82 -9.41 12.32
C GLU A 331 2.19 -10.75 11.91
N GLY A 332 2.88 -11.55 11.09
CA GLY A 332 2.30 -12.64 10.32
C GLY A 332 1.58 -12.14 9.07
N TYR A 333 2.23 -11.25 8.33
CA TYR A 333 1.63 -10.46 7.25
C TYR A 333 0.98 -11.31 6.14
N ASN A 334 -0.34 -11.09 5.93
CA ASN A 334 -1.15 -11.80 4.94
C ASN A 334 -0.76 -11.51 3.49
N GLY A 335 0.00 -10.44 3.24
CA GLY A 335 0.51 -10.15 1.90
C GLY A 335 1.59 -11.12 1.45
N PHE A 336 2.46 -11.56 2.36
CA PHE A 336 3.51 -12.54 2.06
C PHE A 336 2.92 -13.93 1.83
N LYS A 337 2.11 -14.39 2.78
CA LYS A 337 1.38 -15.65 2.70
C LYS A 337 0.03 -15.48 3.42
N PRO A 338 -1.09 -15.99 2.87
CA PRO A 338 -2.37 -15.92 3.55
C PRO A 338 -2.32 -16.66 4.90
N ALA A 339 -3.16 -16.27 5.86
CA ALA A 339 -3.32 -17.02 7.11
C ALA A 339 -3.83 -18.46 6.87
N CYS A 340 -3.30 -19.44 7.61
CA CYS A 340 -3.77 -20.82 7.61
C CYS A 340 -5.11 -20.94 8.38
N TYR A 341 -6.24 -20.49 7.81
CA TYR A 341 -7.54 -20.60 8.51
C TYR A 341 -8.07 -22.05 8.51
N CYS A 342 -7.48 -22.91 9.35
CA CYS A 342 -7.89 -24.31 9.51
C CYS A 342 -9.00 -24.46 10.57
N SER A 343 -9.71 -25.59 10.55
CA SER A 343 -10.73 -25.92 11.56
C SER A 343 -10.16 -26.55 12.84
N GLN A 344 -8.87 -26.85 12.84
CA GLN A 344 -8.15 -27.38 13.99
C GLN A 344 -7.89 -26.26 15.01
N GLU A 345 -7.74 -26.61 16.29
CA GLU A 345 -7.41 -25.60 17.32
C GLU A 345 -6.06 -24.95 17.02
N ASP A 346 -5.04 -25.78 16.78
CA ASP A 346 -3.71 -25.35 16.35
C ASP A 346 -3.60 -25.46 14.85
N ASN A 347 -3.17 -24.38 14.20
CA ASN A 347 -2.93 -24.43 12.77
C ASN A 347 -1.70 -25.29 12.47
N PRO A 348 -1.77 -26.14 11.42
CA PRO A 348 -0.63 -26.92 10.99
C PRO A 348 0.51 -26.00 10.56
N ARG A 349 1.72 -26.29 11.04
CA ARG A 349 2.93 -25.49 10.77
C ARG A 349 3.75 -26.01 9.59
N ASN A 350 3.24 -26.99 8.87
CA ASN A 350 3.93 -27.69 7.78
C ASN A 350 3.48 -27.24 6.38
N ASP A 351 2.39 -26.47 6.25
CA ASP A 351 1.99 -25.94 4.94
C ASP A 351 2.82 -24.68 4.63
N PRO A 352 3.75 -24.73 3.65
CA PRO A 352 4.61 -23.59 3.35
C PRO A 352 3.85 -22.44 2.66
N ARG A 353 2.59 -22.65 2.23
CA ARG A 353 1.80 -21.69 1.45
C ARG A 353 1.00 -20.73 2.31
N CYS A 354 0.96 -20.90 3.63
CA CYS A 354 0.22 -20.04 4.53
C CYS A 354 1.03 -19.70 5.79
N THR A 355 0.59 -18.67 6.51
CA THR A 355 1.16 -18.26 7.80
C THR A 355 0.26 -18.79 8.92
N PRO A 356 0.75 -19.65 9.83
CA PRO A 356 -0.13 -20.30 10.81
C PRO A 356 -0.43 -19.44 12.03
N TYR A 357 0.41 -18.47 12.38
CA TYR A 357 0.30 -17.67 13.60
C TYR A 357 1.05 -16.34 13.49
N SER A 358 0.83 -15.43 14.44
CA SER A 358 1.60 -14.19 14.60
C SER A 358 2.76 -14.41 15.59
N PRO A 359 4.03 -14.31 15.15
CA PRO A 359 5.17 -14.41 16.06
C PRO A 359 5.12 -13.37 17.17
N TRP A 360 4.63 -12.15 16.90
CA TRP A 360 4.46 -11.14 17.92
C TRP A 360 3.51 -11.59 19.04
N ILE A 361 2.39 -12.20 18.69
CA ILE A 361 1.43 -12.66 19.70
C ILE A 361 2.00 -13.83 20.49
N GLN A 362 2.63 -14.79 19.80
CA GLN A 362 3.20 -15.97 20.44
C GLN A 362 4.36 -15.63 21.39
N ASP A 363 5.30 -14.82 20.92
CA ASP A 363 6.61 -14.68 21.58
C ASP A 363 6.69 -13.44 22.49
N TYR A 364 5.78 -12.46 22.34
CA TYR A 364 5.79 -11.22 23.12
C TYR A 364 4.46 -10.97 23.85
N ALA A 365 3.33 -10.94 23.15
CA ALA A 365 2.07 -10.55 23.76
C ALA A 365 1.61 -11.53 24.85
N ASN A 366 1.72 -12.84 24.61
CA ASN A 366 1.36 -13.86 25.60
C ASN A 366 2.26 -13.82 26.85
N PRO A 367 3.61 -13.75 26.74
CA PRO A 367 4.47 -13.55 27.91
C PRO A 367 4.14 -12.29 28.72
N ILE A 368 3.91 -11.14 28.06
CA ILE A 368 3.49 -9.91 28.73
C ILE A 368 2.14 -10.11 29.44
N MET A 369 1.20 -10.80 28.79
CA MET A 369 -0.11 -11.08 29.37
C MET A 369 0.01 -11.99 30.61
N ALA A 370 0.85 -13.02 30.55
CA ALA A 370 1.09 -13.94 31.65
C ALA A 370 1.79 -13.28 32.85
N GLY A 371 2.74 -12.36 32.61
CA GLY A 371 3.49 -11.66 33.66
C GLY A 371 4.12 -12.62 34.67
N SER A 372 4.85 -13.63 34.18
CA SER A 372 5.46 -14.67 35.00
C SER A 372 6.49 -14.11 36.00
N ASP A 373 7.15 -13.01 35.64
CA ASP A 373 8.06 -12.23 36.49
C ASP A 373 7.37 -11.53 37.67
N LEU A 374 6.05 -11.33 37.57
CA LEU A 374 5.22 -10.71 38.61
C LEU A 374 4.42 -11.73 39.41
N SER A 375 4.50 -13.02 39.04
CA SER A 375 3.75 -14.09 39.67
C SER A 375 4.37 -14.49 41.01
N PRO A 376 3.57 -14.76 42.06
CA PRO A 376 4.06 -15.34 43.31
C PRO A 376 4.62 -16.77 43.15
N ALA A 377 4.21 -17.49 42.11
CA ALA A 377 4.69 -18.83 41.78
C ALA A 377 5.60 -18.80 40.55
N PRO A 378 6.75 -19.49 40.54
CA PRO A 378 7.64 -19.54 39.39
C PRO A 378 7.06 -20.43 38.29
N PHE A 379 6.96 -19.91 37.07
CA PHE A 379 6.61 -20.73 35.90
C PHE A 379 7.22 -20.18 34.60
N GLY A 380 7.49 -21.08 33.66
CA GLY A 380 7.80 -20.79 32.27
C GLY A 380 6.58 -20.94 31.36
N LEU A 381 6.72 -20.54 30.10
CA LEU A 381 5.64 -20.61 29.11
C LEU A 381 6.08 -21.32 27.84
N LYS A 382 5.19 -22.20 27.34
CA LYS A 382 5.20 -22.71 25.98
C LYS A 382 3.95 -22.19 25.28
N VAL A 383 4.10 -21.19 24.42
CA VAL A 383 2.97 -20.52 23.76
C VAL A 383 2.72 -21.09 22.38
N ILE A 384 1.45 -21.28 22.05
CA ILE A 384 0.98 -21.68 20.71
C ILE A 384 -0.07 -20.65 20.26
N ASP A 385 0.32 -19.70 19.42
CA ASP A 385 -0.66 -18.86 18.71
C ASP A 385 -1.16 -19.57 17.45
N SER A 386 -2.35 -19.19 16.98
CA SER A 386 -2.91 -19.63 15.71
C SER A 386 -3.82 -18.57 15.11
N PHE A 387 -3.64 -18.32 13.81
CA PHE A 387 -4.53 -17.45 13.05
C PHE A 387 -5.89 -18.11 12.81
N HIS A 388 -6.93 -17.53 13.40
CA HIS A 388 -8.31 -17.89 13.13
C HIS A 388 -9.17 -16.65 12.93
N ARG A 389 -10.31 -16.81 12.28
CA ARG A 389 -11.27 -15.71 12.16
C ARG A 389 -11.84 -15.43 13.55
N SER A 390 -11.74 -14.20 14.05
CA SER A 390 -12.11 -13.91 15.45
C SER A 390 -13.59 -14.20 15.74
N TYR A 391 -14.44 -14.16 14.71
CA TYR A 391 -15.87 -14.45 14.75
C TYR A 391 -16.24 -15.93 14.63
N THR A 392 -15.30 -16.80 14.23
CA THR A 392 -15.60 -18.23 14.24
C THR A 392 -15.59 -18.71 15.69
N TYR A 393 -16.69 -19.34 16.10
CA TYR A 393 -16.85 -19.97 17.40
C TYR A 393 -17.69 -21.22 17.18
N ASN A 394 -17.16 -22.37 17.59
CA ASN A 394 -17.94 -23.60 17.63
C ASN A 394 -18.19 -23.98 19.10
N PRO A 395 -19.36 -23.65 19.66
CA PRO A 395 -19.70 -24.04 21.03
C PRO A 395 -19.82 -25.55 21.21
N PHE A 396 -20.03 -26.30 20.13
CA PHE A 396 -20.31 -27.74 20.15
C PHE A 396 -19.08 -28.60 19.86
N SER A 397 -17.93 -28.01 19.53
CA SER A 397 -16.68 -28.76 19.48
C SER A 397 -16.09 -28.86 20.88
N HIS A 398 -15.47 -30.00 21.19
CA HIS A 398 -14.70 -30.22 22.40
C HIS A 398 -13.25 -30.55 22.03
N PRO A 399 -12.30 -29.62 22.25
CA PRO A 399 -12.47 -28.27 22.79
C PRO A 399 -13.24 -27.31 21.85
N SER A 400 -13.80 -26.22 22.41
CA SER A 400 -14.40 -25.16 21.58
C SER A 400 -13.30 -24.56 20.70
N VAL A 401 -13.39 -24.80 19.39
CA VAL A 401 -12.39 -24.32 18.44
C VAL A 401 -12.45 -22.78 18.44
N HIS A 402 -11.28 -22.14 18.37
CA HIS A 402 -11.07 -20.68 18.33
C HIS A 402 -11.16 -19.94 19.68
N ILE A 403 -10.81 -20.60 20.79
CA ILE A 403 -10.72 -19.99 22.13
C ILE A 403 -9.34 -20.29 22.75
N PRO A 404 -8.71 -19.33 23.46
CA PRO A 404 -7.45 -19.55 24.15
C PRO A 404 -7.59 -20.53 25.34
N GLN A 405 -6.57 -21.37 25.52
CA GLN A 405 -6.56 -22.40 26.56
C GLN A 405 -5.26 -22.41 27.36
N VAL A 406 -5.35 -22.97 28.56
CA VAL A 406 -4.18 -23.42 29.33
C VAL A 406 -4.30 -24.94 29.39
N ARG A 407 -3.28 -25.66 28.91
CA ARG A 407 -3.37 -27.10 28.61
C ARG A 407 -2.87 -28.01 29.74
N ASN A 408 -2.19 -27.43 30.72
CA ASN A 408 -1.68 -28.12 31.88
C ASN A 408 -1.62 -27.15 33.06
N SER A 409 -1.48 -27.69 34.26
CA SER A 409 -1.39 -26.92 35.50
C SER A 409 -0.07 -27.24 36.23
N CYS A 410 0.33 -26.36 37.14
CA CYS A 410 1.50 -26.48 38.01
C CYS A 410 1.06 -26.57 39.48
N ASP A 411 1.94 -27.03 40.36
CA ASP A 411 1.69 -27.14 41.81
C ASP A 411 1.92 -25.83 42.58
N GLY A 412 2.55 -24.83 41.93
CA GLY A 412 2.93 -23.55 42.52
C GLY A 412 4.17 -23.59 43.40
N GLN A 413 4.82 -24.74 43.55
CA GLN A 413 5.98 -24.95 44.42
C GLN A 413 7.27 -25.20 43.63
N SER A 414 7.16 -25.90 42.50
CA SER A 414 8.30 -26.27 41.65
C SER A 414 8.29 -25.49 40.34
N GLU A 415 9.47 -25.31 39.74
CA GLU A 415 9.58 -24.70 38.42
C GLU A 415 8.86 -25.58 37.39
N CYS A 416 7.88 -25.00 36.72
CA CYS A 416 6.98 -25.69 35.81
C CYS A 416 6.74 -24.86 34.55
N THR A 417 6.50 -25.51 33.41
CA THR A 417 6.18 -24.81 32.14
C THR A 417 4.71 -24.98 31.81
N LEU A 418 3.96 -23.88 31.75
CA LEU A 418 2.58 -23.87 31.28
C LEU A 418 2.55 -23.82 29.75
N THR A 419 1.80 -24.74 29.15
CA THR A 419 1.46 -24.71 27.72
C THR A 419 0.16 -23.96 27.54
N ILE A 420 0.21 -22.84 26.83
CA ILE A 420 -0.96 -22.00 26.58
C ILE A 420 -1.20 -21.80 25.09
N SER A 421 -2.46 -21.69 24.69
CA SER A 421 -2.87 -21.34 23.33
C SER A 421 -3.50 -19.95 23.26
N SER A 422 -3.35 -19.31 22.11
CA SER A 422 -3.99 -18.04 21.78
C SER A 422 -4.50 -18.04 20.34
N VAL A 423 -5.41 -17.11 20.04
CA VAL A 423 -6.03 -17.01 18.74
C VAL A 423 -5.92 -15.59 18.21
N THR A 424 -5.41 -15.44 17.00
CA THR A 424 -5.18 -14.12 16.39
C THR A 424 -5.94 -13.96 15.08
N GLN A 425 -6.42 -12.74 14.80
CA GLN A 425 -6.84 -12.31 13.47
C GLN A 425 -6.21 -10.96 13.14
N ALA A 426 -5.42 -10.90 12.07
CA ALA A 426 -4.92 -9.65 11.53
C ALA A 426 -6.00 -8.94 10.69
N LEU A 427 -6.20 -7.64 10.93
CA LEU A 427 -7.15 -6.78 10.21
C LEU A 427 -6.41 -5.77 9.33
N TYR A 428 -6.75 -5.74 8.05
CA TYR A 428 -6.10 -4.88 7.06
C TYR A 428 -7.07 -3.81 6.57
N ASN A 429 -6.53 -2.69 6.09
CA ASN A 429 -7.34 -1.64 5.48
C ASN A 429 -8.02 -2.19 4.21
N PHE A 430 -9.33 -1.99 4.08
CA PHE A 430 -10.08 -2.44 2.92
C PHE A 430 -9.56 -1.78 1.63
N LEU A 431 -9.06 -0.54 1.69
CA LEU A 431 -8.52 0.19 0.54
C LEU A 431 -7.23 -0.40 -0.04
N ASN A 432 -6.62 -1.39 0.63
CA ASN A 432 -5.45 -2.09 0.08
C ASN A 432 -5.73 -2.75 -1.28
N PHE A 433 -7.00 -2.97 -1.65
CA PHE A 433 -7.34 -3.52 -2.96
C PHE A 433 -6.99 -2.60 -4.15
N PHE A 434 -6.89 -1.28 -3.93
CA PHE A 434 -6.56 -0.33 -5.00
C PHE A 434 -5.07 -0.31 -5.35
N ASP A 435 -4.21 -0.93 -4.52
CA ASP A 435 -2.75 -1.12 -4.65
C ASP A 435 -1.99 0.01 -5.38
N THR A 436 -2.34 1.28 -5.10
CA THR A 436 -1.66 2.46 -5.68
C THR A 436 -0.37 2.83 -4.95
N GLY A 437 -0.02 2.07 -3.92
CA GLY A 437 1.10 2.33 -3.01
C GLY A 437 0.80 3.30 -1.88
N PHE A 438 -0.22 4.16 -2.05
CA PHE A 438 -0.53 5.26 -1.13
C PHE A 438 -1.02 4.83 0.26
N PHE A 439 -1.71 3.69 0.35
CA PHE A 439 -2.30 3.24 1.61
C PHE A 439 -1.35 2.32 2.39
N PRO A 440 -1.39 2.38 3.74
CA PRO A 440 -0.69 1.43 4.60
C PRO A 440 -1.06 -0.01 4.23
N ILE A 441 -0.10 -0.93 4.34
CA ILE A 441 -0.33 -2.36 4.11
C ILE A 441 -0.34 -3.19 5.36
N ALA A 442 0.26 -2.70 6.44
CA ALA A 442 0.26 -3.41 7.69
C ALA A 442 -1.18 -3.62 8.18
N ALA A 443 -1.36 -4.68 8.96
CA ALA A 443 -2.58 -4.86 9.72
C ALA A 443 -2.72 -3.68 10.68
N PHE A 444 -3.78 -2.89 10.53
CA PHE A 444 -4.02 -1.80 11.48
C PHE A 444 -4.32 -2.36 12.87
N SER A 445 -4.79 -3.61 12.98
CA SER A 445 -5.00 -4.27 14.28
C SER A 445 -4.79 -5.78 14.24
N LEU A 446 -4.22 -6.32 15.31
CA LEU A 446 -4.21 -7.75 15.63
C LEU A 446 -5.28 -8.02 16.71
N ARG A 447 -6.38 -8.68 16.32
CA ARG A 447 -7.39 -9.16 17.27
C ARG A 447 -6.89 -10.43 17.92
N ALA A 448 -6.48 -10.35 19.17
CA ALA A 448 -5.98 -11.49 19.92
C ALA A 448 -6.99 -11.92 20.99
N LYS A 449 -7.29 -13.21 21.04
CA LYS A 449 -7.93 -13.85 22.19
C LYS A 449 -6.83 -14.50 23.03
N LEU A 450 -6.57 -13.94 24.21
CA LEU A 450 -5.54 -14.39 25.14
C LEU A 450 -6.21 -15.01 26.38
N ASN A 451 -5.48 -15.87 27.09
CA ASN A 451 -5.89 -16.24 28.45
C ASN A 451 -5.68 -15.04 29.38
N SER A 452 -6.63 -14.80 30.30
CA SER A 452 -6.47 -13.81 31.37
C SER A 452 -5.26 -14.15 32.24
N ARG A 453 -4.64 -13.13 32.84
CA ARG A 453 -3.51 -13.35 33.75
C ARG A 453 -3.98 -14.12 34.98
N GLN A 454 -5.17 -13.79 35.49
CA GLN A 454 -5.82 -14.53 36.57
C GLN A 454 -5.88 -16.03 36.29
N LYS A 455 -6.34 -16.42 35.10
CA LYS A 455 -6.43 -17.83 34.70
C LYS A 455 -5.06 -18.48 34.63
N ILE A 456 -4.07 -17.83 34.00
CA ILE A 456 -2.71 -18.36 33.91
C ILE A 456 -2.12 -18.57 35.30
N TRP A 457 -2.27 -17.61 36.22
CA TRP A 457 -1.76 -17.72 37.59
C TRP A 457 -2.48 -18.79 38.41
N THR A 458 -3.79 -18.95 38.20
CA THR A 458 -4.56 -20.05 38.82
C THR A 458 -3.96 -21.40 38.40
N GLU A 459 -3.72 -21.57 37.10
CA GLU A 459 -3.13 -22.79 36.57
C GLU A 459 -1.64 -22.94 36.92
N ALA A 460 -0.94 -21.85 37.25
CA ALA A 460 0.42 -21.87 37.79
C ALA A 460 0.49 -22.30 39.26
N GLY A 461 -0.64 -22.54 39.92
CA GLY A 461 -0.72 -22.93 41.33
C GLY A 461 -0.77 -21.75 42.31
N VAL A 462 -0.99 -20.52 41.82
CA VAL A 462 -1.22 -19.36 42.70
C VAL A 462 -2.63 -19.49 43.32
N PRO A 463 -2.77 -19.51 44.66
CA PRO A 463 -4.08 -19.65 45.28
C PRO A 463 -4.89 -18.35 45.16
N ASN A 464 -6.10 -18.46 44.59
CA ASN A 464 -7.10 -17.38 44.49
C ASN A 464 -6.55 -16.03 43.97
N PRO A 465 -5.92 -16.00 42.77
CA PRO A 465 -5.36 -14.76 42.24
C PRO A 465 -6.46 -13.71 42.05
N ASN A 466 -6.19 -12.49 42.53
CA ASN A 466 -7.15 -11.39 42.48
C ASN A 466 -7.32 -10.87 41.05
N TYR A 467 -8.55 -10.83 40.54
CA TYR A 467 -8.84 -10.39 39.18
C TYR A 467 -8.48 -8.91 38.92
N GLN A 468 -8.71 -8.03 39.89
CA GLN A 468 -8.43 -6.61 39.74
C GLN A 468 -6.92 -6.34 39.67
N GLU A 469 -6.10 -7.07 40.42
CA GLU A 469 -4.65 -6.97 40.39
C GLU A 469 -4.05 -7.56 39.10
N THR A 470 -4.58 -8.70 38.66
CA THR A 470 -4.07 -9.43 37.51
C THR A 470 -4.51 -8.80 36.18
N ASP A 471 -5.80 -8.48 36.04
CA ASP A 471 -6.43 -8.07 34.78
C ASP A 471 -7.12 -6.69 34.83
N GLY A 472 -7.25 -6.06 36.00
CA GLY A 472 -7.88 -4.74 36.15
C GLY A 472 -7.14 -3.60 35.45
N ALA A 473 -5.80 -3.68 35.33
CA ALA A 473 -4.97 -2.70 34.63
C ALA A 473 -5.16 -2.74 33.10
N SER A 474 -4.72 -1.70 32.39
CA SER A 474 -4.77 -1.64 30.91
C SER A 474 -3.70 -2.54 30.26
N ARG A 475 -3.96 -3.84 30.15
CA ARG A 475 -3.01 -4.81 29.58
C ARG A 475 -2.85 -4.65 28.07
N GLY A 476 -3.89 -4.27 27.35
CA GLY A 476 -3.80 -3.99 25.90
C GLY A 476 -2.86 -2.82 25.62
N ASN A 477 -2.98 -1.75 26.42
CA ASN A 477 -2.07 -0.61 26.44
C ASN A 477 -0.62 -1.05 26.70
N GLN A 478 -0.38 -1.85 27.74
CA GLN A 478 0.96 -2.36 28.07
C GLN A 478 1.56 -3.11 26.88
N ILE A 479 0.83 -4.04 26.27
CA ILE A 479 1.32 -4.78 25.11
C ILE A 479 1.62 -3.83 23.94
N ASN A 480 0.76 -2.84 23.67
CA ASN A 480 1.01 -1.87 22.61
C ASN A 480 2.22 -0.96 22.87
N GLN A 481 2.54 -0.66 24.14
CA GLN A 481 3.77 0.07 24.49
C GLN A 481 5.00 -0.75 24.08
N TYR A 482 5.00 -2.06 24.35
CA TYR A 482 6.07 -2.96 23.91
C TYR A 482 6.14 -3.06 22.37
N VAL A 483 5.00 -3.06 21.66
CA VAL A 483 4.99 -3.01 20.18
C VAL A 483 5.76 -1.81 19.67
N TYR A 484 5.42 -0.62 20.17
CA TYR A 484 6.04 0.61 19.68
C TYR A 484 7.49 0.74 20.09
N LYS A 485 7.82 0.36 21.33
CA LYS A 485 9.21 0.27 21.78
C LYS A 485 10.04 -0.67 20.89
N TRP A 486 9.54 -1.88 20.64
CA TRP A 486 10.20 -2.83 19.75
C TRP A 486 10.40 -2.24 18.36
N ALA A 487 9.40 -1.57 17.79
CA ALA A 487 9.50 -0.96 16.48
C ALA A 487 10.57 0.15 16.44
N LEU A 488 10.64 1.01 17.47
CA LEU A 488 11.69 2.04 17.58
C LEU A 488 13.09 1.44 17.72
N GLU A 489 13.24 0.34 18.47
CA GLU A 489 14.52 -0.34 18.68
C GLU A 489 14.99 -1.13 17.45
N ASN A 490 14.05 -1.57 16.60
CA ASN A 490 14.34 -2.40 15.43
C ASN A 490 14.25 -1.64 14.10
N ALA A 491 13.81 -0.37 14.11
CA ALA A 491 13.83 0.49 12.93
C ALA A 491 15.28 0.70 12.44
N GLY A 492 15.44 0.86 11.13
CA GLY A 492 16.73 1.23 10.55
C GLY A 492 17.23 2.55 11.13
N GLU A 493 18.54 2.66 11.32
CA GLU A 493 19.16 3.78 12.02
C GLU A 493 18.76 5.14 11.43
N GLU A 494 18.85 5.28 10.11
CA GLU A 494 18.47 6.49 9.37
C GLU A 494 16.99 6.85 9.52
N ALA A 495 16.09 5.85 9.44
CA ALA A 495 14.66 6.05 9.61
C ALA A 495 14.33 6.50 11.05
N ARG A 496 14.99 5.91 12.05
CA ARG A 496 14.83 6.28 13.46
C ARG A 496 15.36 7.69 13.73
N TYR A 497 16.52 8.05 13.17
CA TYR A 497 17.06 9.41 13.26
C TYR A 497 16.08 10.44 12.68
N TYR A 498 15.60 10.18 11.46
CA TYR A 498 14.67 11.08 10.79
C TYR A 498 13.32 11.17 11.53
N PHE A 499 12.83 10.06 12.08
CA PHE A 499 11.64 10.04 12.93
C PHE A 499 11.84 10.78 14.25
N LYS A 500 13.03 10.79 14.83
CA LYS A 500 13.29 11.60 16.03
C LYS A 500 13.17 13.11 15.72
N ASP A 501 13.65 13.52 14.56
CA ASP A 501 13.67 14.93 14.17
C ASP A 501 12.29 15.43 13.70
N PHE A 502 11.56 14.60 12.96
CA PHE A 502 10.31 15.02 12.29
C PHE A 502 9.08 14.20 12.67
N GLY A 503 9.24 13.13 13.44
CA GLY A 503 8.16 12.23 13.80
C GLY A 503 7.17 12.84 14.79
N LEU A 504 5.98 12.30 14.72
CA LEU A 504 4.96 12.39 15.75
C LEU A 504 4.95 11.07 16.52
N GLU A 505 5.25 11.11 17.82
CA GLU A 505 5.31 9.90 18.63
C GLU A 505 3.94 9.24 18.79
N MET A 506 3.93 7.91 18.91
CA MET A 506 2.73 7.18 19.31
C MET A 506 2.58 7.18 20.83
N GLY A 507 1.44 7.68 21.31
CA GLY A 507 1.03 7.53 22.70
C GLY A 507 0.18 6.28 22.88
N MET A 508 0.39 5.51 23.94
CA MET A 508 -0.52 4.42 24.29
C MET A 508 -1.48 4.92 25.35
N GLY A 509 -2.76 5.04 25.00
CA GLY A 509 -3.83 5.44 25.94
C GLY A 509 -4.48 4.24 26.60
N GLU A 510 -5.20 4.47 27.71
CA GLU A 510 -5.88 3.40 28.46
C GLU A 510 -6.80 2.56 27.59
N ASP A 511 -6.89 1.27 27.94
CA ASP A 511 -7.78 0.33 27.30
C ASP A 511 -9.22 0.88 27.29
N SER A 512 -9.95 0.59 26.23
CA SER A 512 -11.33 1.03 26.10
C SER A 512 -12.25 -0.19 26.03
N ILE A 513 -13.15 -0.28 27.01
CA ILE A 513 -14.14 -1.35 27.10
C ILE A 513 -15.38 -0.91 26.32
N PRO A 514 -16.00 -1.77 25.49
CA PRO A 514 -17.28 -1.45 24.86
C PRO A 514 -18.38 -1.29 25.94
N ILE A 515 -19.34 -0.40 25.69
CA ILE A 515 -20.46 -0.09 26.61
C ILE A 515 -21.23 -1.37 26.99
N VAL A 516 -21.34 -2.30 26.05
CA VAL A 516 -21.93 -3.61 26.27
C VAL A 516 -20.83 -4.65 26.10
N ALA A 517 -20.40 -5.24 27.23
CA ALA A 517 -19.45 -6.36 27.26
C ALA A 517 -20.13 -7.69 26.87
N ALA A 518 -20.87 -7.70 25.76
CA ALA A 518 -21.46 -8.92 25.20
C ALA A 518 -20.52 -9.54 24.16
N GLY A 519 -20.40 -10.87 24.22
CA GLY A 519 -19.37 -11.68 23.56
C GLY A 519 -19.08 -11.42 22.07
N PRO A 520 -20.04 -11.04 21.20
CA PRO A 520 -19.71 -10.73 19.80
C PRO A 520 -19.33 -9.27 19.56
N LEU A 521 -19.69 -8.33 20.44
CA LEU A 521 -19.53 -6.90 20.17
C LEU A 521 -18.06 -6.46 20.13
N TRP A 522 -17.18 -7.11 20.91
CA TRP A 522 -15.74 -6.82 20.86
C TRP A 522 -15.13 -7.10 19.48
N ILE A 523 -15.73 -8.01 18.69
CA ILE A 523 -15.28 -8.36 17.34
C ILE A 523 -15.57 -7.22 16.37
N TRP A 524 -16.57 -6.38 16.61
CA TRP A 524 -17.01 -5.37 15.64
C TRP A 524 -16.57 -3.95 15.98
N VAL A 525 -15.95 -3.76 17.14
CA VAL A 525 -15.24 -2.53 17.46
C VAL A 525 -13.82 -2.57 16.90
N TYR A 526 -13.19 -1.41 16.72
CA TYR A 526 -11.80 -1.28 16.26
C TYR A 526 -11.00 -0.51 17.32
N PRO A 527 -9.64 -0.65 17.38
CA PRO A 527 -8.83 0.21 18.23
C PRO A 527 -9.10 1.67 17.89
N LYS A 528 -8.99 2.54 18.90
CA LYS A 528 -9.11 3.98 18.66
C LYS A 528 -7.75 4.57 18.35
N TYR A 529 -7.72 5.43 17.34
CA TYR A 529 -6.54 6.18 16.92
C TYR A 529 -6.93 7.64 16.85
N ASN A 530 -6.32 8.48 17.67
CA ASN A 530 -6.65 9.90 17.71
C ASN A 530 -5.38 10.73 17.91
N TYR A 531 -5.35 11.91 17.30
CA TYR A 531 -4.41 12.94 17.68
C TYR A 531 -4.84 13.51 19.04
N VAL A 532 -3.92 13.55 20.00
CA VAL A 532 -4.13 14.15 21.31
C VAL A 532 -3.00 15.11 21.61
N THR A 533 -3.26 16.12 22.45
CA THR A 533 -2.23 17.02 22.95
C THR A 533 -2.11 16.82 24.45
N ILE A 534 -0.91 16.47 24.91
CA ILE A 534 -0.59 16.27 26.33
C ILE A 534 0.62 17.16 26.60
N ASN A 535 0.53 18.06 27.58
CA ASN A 535 1.61 18.99 27.93
C ASN A 535 2.14 19.82 26.74
N ASN A 536 1.25 20.30 25.87
CA ASN A 536 1.57 21.01 24.62
C ASN A 536 2.32 20.19 23.56
N GLU A 537 2.54 18.91 23.79
CA GLU A 537 3.09 17.98 22.82
C GLU A 537 1.96 17.19 22.17
N GLN A 538 2.00 17.08 20.84
CA GLN A 538 1.04 16.29 20.09
C GLN A 538 1.50 14.83 20.06
N PHE A 539 0.56 13.90 20.20
CA PHE A 539 0.78 12.46 20.08
C PHE A 539 -0.27 11.84 19.18
N TYR A 540 0.10 10.74 18.54
CA TYR A 540 -0.86 9.84 17.92
C TYR A 540 -1.24 8.73 18.90
N GLN A 541 -2.36 8.92 19.60
CA GLN A 541 -2.78 8.02 20.65
C GLN A 541 -3.47 6.77 20.10
N VAL A 542 -2.96 5.60 20.45
CA VAL A 542 -3.55 4.29 20.21
C VAL A 542 -4.18 3.77 21.50
N ARG A 543 -5.45 3.35 21.43
CA ARG A 543 -6.15 2.69 22.55
C ARG A 543 -6.67 1.33 22.11
N ALA A 544 -6.24 0.28 22.81
CA ALA A 544 -6.75 -1.06 22.58
C ALA A 544 -8.24 -1.10 22.95
N ARG A 545 -9.01 -1.86 22.18
CA ARG A 545 -10.34 -2.32 22.59
C ARG A 545 -10.19 -3.64 23.29
N VAL A 546 -10.75 -3.76 24.48
CA VAL A 546 -10.61 -4.98 25.28
C VAL A 546 -11.94 -5.49 25.79
N MET A 547 -12.00 -6.80 25.99
CA MET A 547 -13.03 -7.49 26.77
C MET A 547 -12.30 -8.44 27.70
N LYS A 548 -12.62 -8.39 28.99
CA LYS A 548 -11.94 -9.13 30.03
C LYS A 548 -12.98 -9.87 30.87
N THR A 549 -12.72 -11.13 31.19
CA THR A 549 -13.63 -11.95 31.99
C THR A 549 -12.85 -12.63 33.12
N PRO A 550 -13.39 -12.62 34.35
CA PRO A 550 -12.77 -13.35 35.47
C PRO A 550 -12.94 -14.86 35.28
N THR A 551 -12.20 -15.65 36.07
CA THR A 551 -12.27 -17.12 36.04
C THR A 551 -13.62 -17.69 36.50
N ASP A 552 -14.40 -16.93 37.27
CA ASP A 552 -15.75 -17.24 37.75
C ASP A 552 -16.88 -16.66 36.88
N TYR A 553 -16.54 -16.16 35.68
CA TYR A 553 -17.53 -15.58 34.75
C TYR A 553 -18.66 -16.56 34.43
N PHE A 554 -19.92 -16.07 34.53
CA PHE A 554 -21.13 -16.89 34.45
C PHE A 554 -21.27 -17.70 33.15
N ILE A 555 -20.68 -17.23 32.04
CA ILE A 555 -20.56 -18.01 30.81
C ILE A 555 -19.24 -18.77 30.88
N ARG A 556 -19.31 -20.04 31.30
CA ARG A 556 -18.13 -20.89 31.50
C ARG A 556 -17.22 -21.00 30.26
N SER A 557 -17.79 -20.99 29.06
CA SER A 557 -17.00 -21.02 27.82
C SER A 557 -16.25 -19.72 27.53
N ALA A 558 -16.55 -18.63 28.25
CA ALA A 558 -15.90 -17.33 28.12
C ALA A 558 -15.15 -16.93 29.41
N SER A 559 -14.97 -17.84 30.39
CA SER A 559 -14.31 -17.49 31.64
C SER A 559 -12.79 -17.40 31.50
N GLY A 560 -12.20 -16.45 32.24
CA GLY A 560 -10.76 -16.25 32.30
C GLY A 560 -10.13 -15.83 30.95
N MET A 561 -10.78 -14.97 30.18
CA MET A 561 -10.30 -14.51 28.87
C MET A 561 -9.93 -13.04 28.88
N HIS A 562 -8.95 -12.69 28.04
CA HIS A 562 -8.56 -11.32 27.79
C HIS A 562 -8.46 -11.11 26.27
N TYR A 563 -9.50 -10.50 25.72
CA TYR A 563 -9.53 -10.14 24.31
C TYR A 563 -8.95 -8.76 24.12
N CYS A 564 -8.00 -8.62 23.20
CA CYS A 564 -7.34 -7.37 22.89
C CYS A 564 -7.36 -7.10 21.40
N GLN A 565 -7.56 -5.83 21.04
CA GLN A 565 -7.26 -5.34 19.70
C GLN A 565 -5.95 -4.56 19.75
N LEU A 566 -4.88 -5.27 19.42
CA LEU A 566 -3.51 -4.82 19.58
C LEU A 566 -3.02 -4.09 18.34
N LEU A 567 -2.05 -3.20 18.54
CA LEU A 567 -1.27 -2.57 17.49
C LEU A 567 -0.38 -3.63 16.83
N SER A 568 -0.29 -3.61 15.50
CA SER A 568 0.66 -4.46 14.79
C SER A 568 2.08 -3.89 14.88
N PRO A 569 3.12 -4.73 15.03
CA PRO A 569 4.51 -4.31 14.87
C PRO A 569 4.79 -3.71 13.49
N ALA A 570 4.20 -4.24 12.41
CA ALA A 570 4.37 -3.67 11.08
C ALA A 570 3.69 -2.30 10.98
N ALA A 571 2.52 -2.09 11.59
CA ALA A 571 1.85 -0.78 11.57
C ALA A 571 2.63 0.28 12.36
N ALA A 572 3.23 -0.11 13.49
CA ALA A 572 4.16 0.75 14.23
C ALA A 572 5.40 1.09 13.38
N MET A 573 5.93 0.13 12.63
CA MET A 573 7.06 0.36 11.74
C MET A 573 6.70 1.26 10.55
N GLU A 574 5.53 1.08 9.90
CA GLU A 574 5.06 1.97 8.83
C GLU A 574 4.87 3.41 9.33
N TRP A 575 4.45 3.58 10.58
CA TRP A 575 4.34 4.90 11.20
C TRP A 575 5.68 5.59 11.36
N ILE A 576 6.70 4.87 11.84
CA ILE A 576 8.06 5.40 12.00
C ILE A 576 8.64 5.82 10.65
N TYR A 577 8.44 5.00 9.61
CA TYR A 577 9.02 5.25 8.31
C TYR A 577 8.26 6.27 7.46
N ILE A 578 6.96 6.50 7.71
CA ILE A 578 6.11 7.27 6.79
C ILE A 578 5.07 8.10 7.53
N ASP A 579 4.02 7.47 8.09
CA ASP A 579 2.80 8.21 8.45
C ASP A 579 3.02 9.18 9.61
N GLY A 580 3.90 8.84 10.55
CA GLY A 580 4.26 9.71 11.67
C GLY A 580 5.16 10.88 11.27
N LEU A 581 5.76 10.85 10.08
CA LEU A 581 6.62 11.94 9.58
C LEU A 581 5.81 13.05 8.91
N ARG A 582 4.71 12.70 8.23
CA ARG A 582 3.89 13.62 7.44
C ARG A 582 3.48 14.92 8.17
N PRO A 583 3.15 14.93 9.47
CA PRO A 583 2.79 16.17 10.18
C PRO A 583 3.86 17.28 10.16
N LYS A 584 5.16 16.93 10.10
CA LYS A 584 6.28 17.89 10.19
C LYS A 584 7.27 17.82 9.01
N ALA A 585 7.34 16.66 8.34
CA ALA A 585 8.23 16.41 7.22
C ALA A 585 7.54 16.40 5.84
N SER A 586 6.27 16.80 5.72
CA SER A 586 5.67 17.00 4.38
C SER A 586 6.42 18.08 3.60
N LEU A 587 6.55 17.92 2.28
CA LEU A 587 7.17 18.92 1.39
C LEU A 587 6.44 20.27 1.44
N SER A 588 5.11 20.24 1.49
CA SER A 588 4.26 21.44 1.59
C SER A 588 4.43 22.20 2.90
N GLY A 589 5.01 21.57 3.93
CA GLY A 589 5.03 22.09 5.29
C GLY A 589 3.65 22.12 5.96
N THR A 590 2.60 21.63 5.30
CA THR A 590 1.26 21.57 5.88
C THR A 590 1.14 20.34 6.78
N THR A 591 0.63 20.56 7.99
CA THR A 591 0.33 19.46 8.91
C THR A 591 -0.91 18.72 8.43
N ILE A 592 -0.72 17.51 7.93
CA ILE A 592 -1.83 16.62 7.53
C ILE A 592 -2.05 15.59 8.63
N ASN A 593 -3.22 15.66 9.27
CA ASN A 593 -3.63 14.66 10.25
C ASN A 593 -4.08 13.39 9.52
N TYR A 594 -3.33 12.31 9.71
CA TYR A 594 -3.55 11.00 9.12
C TYR A 594 -4.08 10.01 10.16
N GLY A 595 -5.28 9.48 9.94
CA GLY A 595 -5.81 8.34 10.70
C GLY A 595 -5.37 7.00 10.11
N PRO A 596 -5.63 5.88 10.80
CA PRO A 596 -5.23 4.52 10.39
C PRO A 596 -5.98 4.04 9.14
N LEU A 597 -7.11 4.69 8.81
CA LEU A 597 -7.88 4.48 7.58
C LEU A 597 -7.47 5.45 6.46
N GLY A 598 -6.44 6.26 6.67
CA GLY A 598 -6.01 7.32 5.78
C GLY A 598 -6.73 8.63 6.04
N GLY A 599 -6.27 9.38 7.05
CA GLY A 599 -6.80 10.73 7.30
C GLY A 599 -6.67 11.62 6.05
N GLY A 600 -7.61 12.56 5.90
CA GLY A 600 -7.86 13.19 4.61
C GLY A 600 -8.73 12.35 3.69
N LEU A 601 -9.64 11.54 4.26
CA LEU A 601 -10.60 10.72 3.49
C LEU A 601 -11.32 11.56 2.43
N ASP A 602 -11.55 12.85 2.64
CA ASP A 602 -12.10 13.77 1.65
C ASP A 602 -11.13 14.06 0.48
N LYS A 603 -9.85 14.38 0.75
CA LYS A 603 -8.80 14.57 -0.26
C LYS A 603 -8.53 13.26 -1.02
N ILE A 604 -8.49 12.14 -0.30
CA ILE A 604 -8.29 10.79 -0.84
C ILE A 604 -9.49 10.34 -1.66
N ILE A 605 -10.72 10.50 -1.15
CA ILE A 605 -11.94 10.21 -1.91
C ILE A 605 -11.98 11.11 -3.14
N ARG A 606 -11.62 12.39 -3.06
CA ARG A 606 -11.52 13.26 -4.24
C ARG A 606 -10.48 12.76 -5.23
N PHE A 607 -9.31 12.31 -4.77
CA PHE A 607 -8.27 11.74 -5.62
C PHE A 607 -8.72 10.43 -6.28
N LEU A 608 -9.23 9.47 -5.49
CA LEU A 608 -9.78 8.21 -5.98
C LEU A 608 -10.98 8.42 -6.91
N LEU A 609 -11.87 9.36 -6.60
CA LEU A 609 -12.97 9.75 -7.48
C LEU A 609 -12.45 10.39 -8.75
N ARG A 610 -11.38 11.22 -8.72
CA ARG A 610 -10.77 11.75 -9.95
C ARG A 610 -10.23 10.61 -10.82
N ILE A 611 -9.49 9.66 -10.22
CA ILE A 611 -8.99 8.46 -10.94
C ILE A 611 -10.16 7.64 -11.48
N ALA A 612 -11.13 7.30 -10.64
CA ALA A 612 -12.27 6.48 -11.01
C ALA A 612 -13.15 7.16 -12.06
N LEU A 613 -13.40 8.48 -11.96
CA LEU A 613 -14.15 9.25 -12.96
C LEU A 613 -13.40 9.31 -14.29
N ARG A 614 -12.07 9.42 -14.29
CA ARG A 614 -11.25 9.33 -15.52
C ARG A 614 -11.30 7.92 -16.13
N GLN A 615 -11.26 6.87 -15.30
CA GLN A 615 -11.37 5.47 -15.76
C GLN A 615 -12.79 5.07 -16.20
N THR A 616 -13.84 5.65 -15.63
CA THR A 616 -15.25 5.31 -15.92
C THR A 616 -15.83 6.13 -17.06
N ARG A 617 -15.42 7.41 -17.22
CA ARG A 617 -15.76 8.22 -18.41
C ARG A 617 -15.38 7.54 -19.72
N THR A 618 -14.40 6.67 -19.69
CA THR A 618 -14.01 5.87 -20.86
C THR A 618 -14.76 4.53 -20.95
N LYS A 619 -15.13 3.85 -19.85
CA LYS A 619 -15.89 2.57 -19.89
C LYS A 619 -17.29 2.67 -20.50
N GLY A 620 -18.03 3.77 -20.28
CA GLY A 620 -19.34 3.97 -20.92
C GLY A 620 -19.29 4.22 -22.42
N LEU A 621 -18.10 4.52 -22.95
CA LEU A 621 -17.87 5.14 -24.25
C LEU A 621 -17.73 4.12 -25.40
N LEU A 622 -17.59 2.82 -25.10
CA LEU A 622 -17.23 1.77 -26.07
C LEU A 622 -18.00 0.45 -25.87
N LYS A 623 -19.02 0.43 -25.02
CA LYS A 623 -19.98 -0.70 -25.01
C LYS A 623 -21.05 -0.57 -26.10
N TRP A 624 -20.96 0.48 -26.92
CA TRP A 624 -21.93 0.89 -27.95
C TRP A 624 -21.26 1.36 -29.26
N VAL A 625 -19.95 1.11 -29.41
CA VAL A 625 -19.24 1.08 -30.70
C VAL A 625 -18.73 -0.35 -30.83
#